data_AF-A0A2U1PVT4-F1
#
_entry.id   AF-A0A2U1PVT4-F1
#
_cell.length_a   1.000
_cell.length_b   1.000
_cell.length_c   1.000
_cell.angle_alpha   90.00
_cell.angle_beta   90.00
_cell.angle_gamma   90.00
#
_symmetry.space_group_name_H-M   'P 1'
#
loop_
_entity.id
_entity.type
_entity.pdbx_description
1 polymer ?
#
loop_
_entity_poly.entity_id
_entity_poly.type
_entity_poly.pdbx_seq_one_letter_code
_entity_poly.pdbx_strand_id
1 'polypeptide(L)'
;MINDRFIGGQWTWQWKRPITFDCIDAMLLLLQSELQHVTLTSNSDIWKWHIGSDGSFAVSTTRSHSDNLLLPSLNSSTIWNRCLPCKVNFFLWRFRLDRIPHRLNLCKHGIEIKSILCPVCNNNRVH
;
A
#
# COMPACT_ATOMS: atom_id res chain seq x y z
N MET A 1 -19.58 19.93 -6.45
CA MET A 1 -19.23 18.85 -7.39
C MET A 1 -17.96 19.25 -8.15
N ILE A 2 -17.29 18.33 -8.87
CA ILE A 2 -16.02 18.63 -9.57
C ILE A 2 -16.22 19.74 -10.62
N ASN A 3 -17.37 19.76 -11.29
CA ASN A 3 -17.75 20.82 -12.24
C ASN A 3 -17.76 22.23 -11.62
N ASP A 4 -18.06 22.40 -10.33
CA ASP A 4 -18.07 23.73 -9.70
C ASP A 4 -16.66 24.33 -9.58
N ARG A 5 -15.62 23.49 -9.71
CA ARG A 5 -14.21 23.87 -9.66
C ARG A 5 -13.61 24.09 -11.05
N PHE A 6 -14.39 23.94 -12.12
CA PHE A 6 -13.95 24.14 -13.49
C PHE A 6 -14.78 25.24 -14.14
N ILE A 7 -14.25 26.47 -14.17
CA ILE A 7 -14.97 27.68 -14.60
C ILE A 7 -14.23 28.27 -15.80
N GLY A 8 -14.92 28.45 -16.93
CA GLY A 8 -14.36 29.11 -18.11
C GLY A 8 -13.14 28.41 -18.74
N GLY A 9 -13.02 27.09 -18.58
CA GLY A 9 -11.88 26.31 -19.07
C GLY A 9 -10.67 26.27 -18.12
N GLN A 10 -10.81 26.79 -16.90
CA GLN A 10 -9.74 26.82 -15.91
C GLN A 10 -10.18 26.18 -14.57
N TRP A 11 -9.22 25.53 -13.91
CA TRP A 11 -9.43 24.93 -12.58
C TRP A 11 -9.27 25.98 -11.48
N THR A 12 -10.29 26.12 -10.64
CA THR A 12 -10.30 26.99 -9.47
C THR A 12 -10.18 26.17 -8.20
N TRP A 13 -9.03 26.29 -7.52
CA TRP A 13 -8.73 25.53 -6.32
C TRP A 13 -8.97 26.35 -5.05
N GLN A 14 -9.90 25.90 -4.21
CA GLN A 14 -10.14 26.48 -2.88
C GLN A 14 -9.45 25.61 -1.82
N TRP A 15 -8.13 25.79 -1.68
CA TRP A 15 -7.35 25.05 -0.70
C TRP A 15 -7.72 25.46 0.73
N LYS A 16 -7.96 24.48 1.60
CA LYS A 16 -8.23 24.75 3.04
C LYS A 16 -7.01 25.28 3.78
N ARG A 17 -5.81 25.07 3.25
CA ARG A 17 -4.54 25.56 3.79
C ARG A 17 -3.72 26.13 2.63
N PRO A 18 -3.04 27.27 2.81
CA PRO A 18 -2.12 27.78 1.80
C PRO A 18 -1.01 26.76 1.55
N ILE A 19 -0.59 26.64 0.30
CA ILE A 19 0.56 25.81 -0.09
C ILE A 19 1.81 26.56 0.37
N THR A 20 2.51 26.06 1.38
CA THR A 20 3.61 26.78 2.04
C THR A 20 5.01 26.32 1.63
N PHE A 21 5.13 25.43 0.64
CA PHE A 21 6.41 24.85 0.25
C PHE A 21 6.58 24.83 -1.27
N ASP A 22 7.66 25.46 -1.75
CA ASP A 22 8.02 25.59 -3.18
C ASP A 22 8.11 24.24 -3.92
N CYS A 23 8.44 23.15 -3.21
CA CYS A 23 8.48 21.80 -3.80
C CYS A 23 7.11 21.32 -4.27
N ILE A 24 6.03 21.78 -3.63
CA ILE A 24 4.65 21.40 -3.98
C ILE A 24 4.21 22.15 -5.24
N ASP A 25 4.75 23.33 -5.54
CA ASP A 25 4.38 24.11 -6.72
C ASP A 25 4.75 23.40 -8.01
N ALA A 26 5.93 22.77 -8.07
CA ALA A 26 6.32 21.94 -9.21
C ALA A 26 5.37 20.75 -9.42
N MET A 27 4.95 20.11 -8.32
CA MET A 27 3.99 19.00 -8.35
C MET A 27 2.58 19.47 -8.75
N LEU A 28 2.19 20.68 -8.33
CA LEU A 28 0.93 21.30 -8.71
C LEU A 28 0.89 21.64 -10.20
N LEU A 29 1.99 22.16 -10.76
CA LEU A 29 2.10 22.44 -12.19
C LEU A 29 1.99 21.17 -13.03
N LEU A 30 2.66 20.09 -12.61
CA LEU A 30 2.53 18.76 -13.23
C LEU A 30 1.09 18.24 -13.18
N LEU A 31 0.43 18.37 -12.03
CA LEU A 31 -0.95 17.96 -11.88
C LEU A 31 -1.88 18.81 -12.77
N GLN A 32 -1.62 20.10 -12.88
CA GLN A 32 -2.39 21.01 -13.74
C GLN A 32 -2.22 20.67 -15.23
N SER A 33 -1.03 20.29 -15.69
CA SER A 33 -0.82 19.84 -17.07
C SER A 33 -1.59 18.55 -17.37
N GLU A 34 -1.59 17.58 -16.46
CA GLU A 34 -2.38 16.35 -16.63
C GLU A 34 -3.88 16.64 -16.69
N LEU A 35 -4.37 17.55 -15.84
CA LEU A 35 -5.77 17.93 -15.82
C LEU A 35 -6.24 18.71 -17.06
N GLN A 36 -5.35 19.34 -17.83
CA GLN A 36 -5.71 19.99 -19.10
C GLN A 36 -6.23 18.99 -20.13
N HIS A 37 -5.81 17.73 -20.03
CA HIS A 37 -6.24 16.66 -20.94
C HIS A 37 -7.56 15.99 -20.52
N VAL A 38 -8.11 16.35 -19.36
CA VAL A 38 -9.36 15.78 -18.85
C VAL A 38 -10.55 16.52 -19.44
N THR A 39 -11.39 15.80 -20.18
CA THR A 39 -12.66 16.31 -20.70
C THR A 39 -13.79 15.98 -19.73
N LEU A 40 -14.38 17.01 -19.12
CA LEU A 40 -15.57 16.86 -18.28
C LEU A 40 -16.81 16.86 -19.16
N THR A 41 -17.70 15.90 -18.94
CA THR A 41 -19.01 15.84 -19.60
C THR A 41 -20.10 16.24 -18.62
N SER A 42 -21.20 16.82 -19.10
CA SER A 42 -22.37 17.15 -18.27
C SER A 42 -23.17 15.92 -17.78
N ASN A 43 -22.69 14.71 -18.06
CA ASN A 43 -23.30 13.48 -17.60
C ASN A 43 -23.12 13.31 -16.08
N SER A 44 -24.00 12.53 -15.45
CA SER A 44 -23.83 12.15 -14.04
C SER A 44 -22.51 11.42 -13.83
N ASP A 45 -21.83 11.73 -12.73
CA ASP A 45 -20.63 11.00 -12.31
C ASP A 45 -20.92 9.51 -12.09
N ILE A 46 -20.05 8.64 -12.62
CA ILE A 46 -20.15 7.19 -12.46
C ILE A 46 -18.86 6.67 -11.81
N TRP A 47 -19.00 5.91 -10.74
CA TRP A 47 -17.88 5.18 -10.14
C TRP A 47 -17.58 3.93 -10.96
N LYS A 48 -16.36 3.84 -11.51
CA LYS A 48 -15.88 2.66 -12.21
C LYS A 48 -14.72 2.02 -11.47
N TRP A 49 -14.77 0.70 -11.33
CA TRP A 49 -13.72 -0.08 -10.73
C TRP A 49 -12.86 -0.74 -11.79
N HIS A 50 -11.58 -0.34 -11.89
CA HIS A 50 -10.68 -0.79 -12.96
C HIS A 50 -10.02 -2.16 -12.72
N ILE A 51 -10.21 -2.76 -11.54
CA ILE A 51 -9.61 -4.06 -11.19
C ILE A 51 -10.42 -5.23 -11.78
N GLY A 52 -11.71 -5.02 -12.08
CA GLY A 52 -12.58 -6.01 -12.73
C GLY A 52 -12.76 -5.75 -14.23
N SER A 53 -13.18 -6.77 -14.98
CA SER A 53 -13.46 -6.65 -16.43
C SER A 53 -14.78 -5.94 -16.74
N ASP A 54 -15.69 -5.86 -15.78
CA ASP A 54 -17.05 -5.34 -15.91
C ASP A 54 -17.20 -3.90 -15.37
N GLY A 55 -16.12 -3.31 -14.87
CA GLY A 55 -16.13 -1.96 -14.28
C GLY A 55 -16.86 -1.88 -12.94
N SER A 56 -17.30 -3.02 -12.37
CA SER A 56 -18.06 -3.08 -11.12
C SER A 56 -17.15 -3.40 -9.92
N PHE A 57 -17.55 -2.92 -8.74
CA PHE A 57 -16.84 -3.27 -7.52
C PHE A 57 -17.22 -4.68 -7.08
N ALA A 58 -16.21 -5.56 -7.01
CA ALA A 58 -16.33 -6.85 -6.36
C ALA A 58 -15.24 -7.02 -5.31
N VAL A 59 -15.63 -7.51 -4.13
CA VAL A 59 -14.70 -7.79 -3.03
C VAL A 59 -13.70 -8.87 -3.44
N SER A 60 -14.14 -9.88 -4.20
CA SER A 60 -13.30 -10.99 -4.65
C SER A 60 -12.15 -10.54 -5.54
N THR A 61 -12.44 -9.75 -6.58
CA THR A 61 -11.43 -9.25 -7.53
C THR A 61 -10.48 -8.27 -6.85
N THR A 62 -11.03 -7.36 -6.04
CA THR A 62 -10.24 -6.42 -5.23
C THR A 62 -9.29 -7.16 -4.30
N ARG A 63 -9.80 -8.15 -3.57
CA ARG A 63 -9.00 -8.94 -2.63
C ARG A 63 -7.89 -9.70 -3.36
N SER A 64 -8.22 -10.37 -4.46
CA SER A 64 -7.23 -11.09 -5.26
C SER A 64 -6.14 -10.15 -5.80
N HIS A 65 -6.51 -8.96 -6.27
CA HIS A 65 -5.56 -7.97 -6.76
C HIS A 65 -4.62 -7.48 -5.65
N SER A 66 -5.17 -7.14 -4.48
CA SER A 66 -4.36 -6.77 -3.31
C SER A 66 -3.44 -7.89 -2.86
N ASP A 67 -3.95 -9.13 -2.82
CA ASP A 67 -3.18 -10.30 -2.42
C ASP A 67 -2.01 -10.53 -3.40
N ASN A 68 -2.21 -10.36 -4.71
CA ASN A 68 -1.13 -10.48 -5.70
C ASN A 68 -0.05 -9.40 -5.57
N LEU A 69 -0.39 -8.20 -5.06
CA LEU A 69 0.57 -7.12 -4.86
C LEU A 69 1.33 -7.23 -3.54
N LEU A 70 0.66 -7.71 -2.49
CA LEU A 70 1.16 -7.62 -1.11
C LEU A 70 1.66 -8.96 -0.57
N LEU A 71 1.09 -10.07 -1.03
CA LEU A 71 1.56 -11.37 -0.64
C LEU A 71 2.73 -11.72 -1.58
N PRO A 72 3.87 -12.17 -1.03
CA PRO A 72 4.85 -12.89 -1.84
C PRO A 72 4.09 -13.99 -2.60
N SER A 73 4.51 -14.33 -3.81
CA SER A 73 4.07 -15.56 -4.44
C SER A 73 4.46 -16.72 -3.53
N LEU A 74 3.57 -17.08 -2.59
CA LEU A 74 3.74 -18.25 -1.75
C LEU A 74 3.54 -19.43 -2.70
N ASN A 75 4.65 -19.90 -3.29
CA ASN A 75 4.69 -21.13 -4.08
C ASN A 75 4.32 -22.36 -3.24
N SER A 76 4.01 -22.19 -1.94
CA SER A 76 3.69 -23.25 -1.02
C SER A 76 2.51 -22.91 -0.12
N SER A 77 1.51 -23.80 -0.11
CA SER A 77 0.35 -23.74 0.79
C SER A 77 0.78 -23.73 2.25
N THR A 78 0.11 -22.94 3.08
CA THR A 78 0.27 -22.99 4.54
C THR A 78 -0.22 -24.35 5.06
N ILE A 79 0.64 -25.08 5.78
CA ILE A 79 0.29 -26.38 6.39
C ILE A 79 -0.19 -26.12 7.81
N TRP A 80 -1.46 -26.42 8.09
CA TRP A 80 -2.02 -26.37 9.44
C TRP A 80 -2.08 -27.77 10.03
N ASN A 81 -1.36 -28.01 11.13
CA ASN A 81 -1.43 -29.29 11.83
C ASN A 81 -2.51 -29.23 12.92
N ARG A 82 -3.58 -30.00 12.77
CA ARG A 82 -4.71 -30.04 13.73
C ARG A 82 -4.31 -30.57 15.11
N CYS A 83 -3.20 -31.30 15.21
CA CYS A 83 -2.69 -31.83 16.47
C CYS A 83 -1.89 -30.80 17.27
N LEU A 84 -1.49 -29.67 16.64
CA LEU A 84 -0.73 -28.63 17.30
C LEU A 84 -1.64 -27.52 17.82
N PRO A 85 -1.34 -26.95 19.02
CA PRO A 85 -2.01 -25.75 19.48
C PRO A 85 -1.91 -24.62 18.44
N CYS A 86 -2.95 -23.78 18.36
CA CYS A 86 -3.03 -22.66 17.40
C CYS A 86 -1.78 -21.76 17.45
N LYS A 87 -1.23 -21.50 18.64
CA LYS A 87 0.00 -20.72 18.84
C LYS A 87 1.20 -21.32 18.12
N VAL A 88 1.35 -22.65 18.13
CA VAL A 88 2.47 -23.36 17.50
C VAL A 88 2.32 -23.30 15.98
N ASN A 89 1.12 -23.54 15.45
CA ASN A 89 0.87 -23.40 14.01
C ASN A 89 1.14 -21.97 13.52
N PHE A 90 0.71 -20.96 14.27
CA PHE A 90 0.97 -19.56 13.93
C PHE A 90 2.46 -19.23 13.96
N PHE A 91 3.21 -19.75 14.94
CA PHE A 91 4.65 -19.62 14.99
C PHE A 91 5.33 -20.26 13.76
N LEU A 92 4.96 -21.50 13.41
CA LEU A 92 5.50 -22.20 12.24
C LEU A 92 5.18 -21.47 10.93
N TRP A 93 3.96 -20.94 10.79
CA TRP A 93 3.57 -20.11 9.65
C TRP A 93 4.45 -18.85 9.53
N ARG A 94 4.66 -18.12 10.63
CA ARG A 94 5.56 -16.95 10.65
C ARG A 94 7.01 -17.33 10.37
N PHE A 95 7.49 -18.44 10.93
CA PHE A 95 8.84 -18.95 10.72
C PHE A 95 9.08 -19.25 9.23
N ARG A 96 8.15 -19.98 8.60
CA ARG A 96 8.23 -20.33 7.18
C ARG A 96 8.27 -19.12 6.25
N LEU A 97 7.62 -18.03 6.64
CA LEU A 97 7.58 -16.79 5.87
C LEU A 97 8.74 -15.83 6.13
N ASP A 98 9.70 -16.20 6.99
CA ASP A 98 10.71 -15.29 7.53
C ASP A 98 10.06 -14.01 8.10
N ARG A 99 8.99 -14.20 8.91
CA ARG A 99 8.19 -13.12 9.54
C ARG A 99 8.17 -13.22 11.06
N ILE A 100 9.18 -13.87 11.63
CA ILE A 100 9.40 -13.81 13.08
C ILE A 100 9.89 -12.41 13.42
N PRO A 101 9.37 -11.79 14.50
CA PRO A 101 9.79 -10.45 14.93
C PRO A 101 11.19 -10.48 15.58
N HIS A 102 12.21 -10.92 14.85
CA HIS A 102 13.60 -10.73 15.24
C HIS A 102 14.11 -9.39 14.71
N ARG A 103 15.22 -8.92 15.29
CA ARG A 103 15.75 -7.57 15.07
C ARG A 103 15.91 -7.18 13.60
N LEU A 104 16.48 -8.07 12.79
CA LEU A 104 16.63 -7.84 11.35
C LEU A 104 15.28 -7.63 10.63
N ASN A 105 14.27 -8.46 10.89
CA ASN A 105 12.96 -8.32 10.24
C ASN A 105 12.18 -7.09 10.72
N LEU A 106 12.28 -6.76 12.00
CA LEU A 106 11.70 -5.52 12.53
C LEU A 106 12.35 -4.29 11.87
N CYS A 107 13.67 -4.28 11.70
CA CYS A 107 14.39 -3.21 11.01
C CYS A 107 13.98 -3.10 9.53
N LYS A 108 13.87 -4.23 8.80
CA LYS A 108 13.34 -4.26 7.42
C LYS A 108 11.94 -3.65 7.29
N HIS A 109 11.13 -3.71 8.35
CA HIS A 109 9.78 -3.15 8.40
C HIS A 109 9.72 -1.74 9.02
N GLY A 110 10.86 -1.03 9.11
CA GLY A 110 10.90 0.38 9.51
C GLY A 110 10.78 0.62 11.02
N ILE A 111 10.89 -0.42 11.84
CA ILE A 111 10.96 -0.26 13.29
C ILE A 111 12.39 0.10 13.67
N GLU A 112 12.58 1.26 14.31
CA GLU A 112 13.88 1.74 14.75
C GLU A 112 14.44 0.83 15.85
N ILE A 113 15.58 0.19 15.57
CA ILE A 113 16.29 -0.67 16.52
C ILE A 113 17.73 -0.18 16.61
N LYS A 114 18.17 0.14 17.83
CA LYS A 114 19.52 0.66 18.13
C LYS A 114 20.67 -0.18 17.56
N SER A 115 20.48 -1.49 17.45
CA SER A 115 21.41 -2.41 16.82
C SER A 115 20.70 -3.68 16.37
N ILE A 116 21.02 -4.13 15.15
CA ILE A 116 20.59 -5.41 14.59
C ILE A 116 21.38 -6.58 15.14
N LEU A 117 22.50 -6.31 15.83
CA LEU A 117 23.34 -7.34 16.43
C LEU A 117 22.62 -8.04 17.59
N CYS A 118 22.98 -9.30 17.78
CA CYS A 118 22.55 -10.11 18.90
C CYS A 118 23.02 -9.48 20.23
N PRO A 119 22.10 -9.02 21.10
CA PRO A 119 22.49 -8.37 22.36
C PRO A 119 23.12 -9.35 23.35
N VAL A 120 22.96 -10.66 23.13
CA VAL A 120 23.50 -11.72 23.97
C VAL A 120 24.90 -12.15 23.51
N CYS A 121 25.19 -12.05 22.21
CA CYS A 121 26.37 -12.63 21.60
C CYS A 121 27.30 -11.64 20.91
N ASN A 122 26.92 -10.35 20.79
CA ASN A 122 27.77 -9.21 20.41
C ASN A 122 28.89 -9.53 19.40
N ASN A 123 28.50 -10.03 18.21
CA ASN A 123 29.37 -10.47 17.10
C ASN A 123 30.22 -11.74 17.28
N ASN A 124 30.11 -12.49 18.37
CA ASN A 124 30.71 -13.82 18.49
C ASN A 124 29.67 -14.93 18.30
N ARG A 125 29.58 -15.44 17.05
CA ARG A 125 29.16 -16.81 16.61
C ARG A 125 28.99 -16.77 15.08
N VAL A 126 29.80 -17.43 14.26
CA VAL A 126 29.84 -18.89 13.97
C VAL A 126 28.47 -19.54 14.16
N HIS A 127 27.66 -19.53 13.10
CA HIS A 127 26.78 -20.61 12.63
C HIS A 127 26.32 -20.30 11.22
#